data_AF-A0A945FQA9-F1
#
_entry.id   AF-A0A945FQA9-F1
#
_cell.length_a   1.000
_cell.length_b   1.000
_cell.length_c   1.000
_cell.angle_alpha   90.00
_cell.angle_beta   90.00
_cell.angle_gamma   90.00
#
_symmetry.space_group_name_H-M   'P 1'
#
loop_
_entity.id
_entity.type
_entity.pdbx_description
1 polymer ?
#
loop_
_entity_poly.entity_id
_entity_poly.type
_entity_poly.pdbx_seq_one_letter_code
_entity_poly.pdbx_strand_id
1 'polypeptide(L)'
;MYNSSETKSDRVIEVNDLAKEYRVYDKPEGLWASVRGLFHREKRTIHAVRGVNLSVGRGEFLAMLGPNGAGKTTFLKLLSGIITPTRGSARVMGHVPWDRADDFRRRFALVMGQKNQLWWDLPAAESFRLHQEIYRIEPVRFAQIHDELVDMLGVSRLLGQPVRELSLGERMKLELIAALLHEPEVLFLDEPTIGLDVVAQHTIHEFLRHVQKQRSVTVVLTTHYMKDVAALCERVVVVTEGSILYDGSLEQIVDRFTTHKVVTLDLEHPPAEGEIEKFGFACEVRGPRVSLRIDRTRIADVLPKLLASQQVRDISVEDVPLEEIVAGLFRGAASRQLNKDREQGARLV
;
A
#
# COMPACT_ATOMS: atom_id res chain seq x y z
N MET A 1 25.40 13.57 9.55
CA MET A 1 25.37 12.77 10.79
C MET A 1 24.03 13.04 11.46
N TYR A 2 23.07 12.12 11.32
CA TYR A 2 21.74 12.27 11.95
C TYR A 2 21.83 11.81 13.40
N ASN A 3 21.52 12.75 14.29
CA ASN A 3 21.65 12.62 15.74
C ASN A 3 20.75 11.49 16.26
N SER A 4 21.35 10.41 16.76
CA SER A 4 20.65 9.14 17.09
C SER A 4 19.99 9.14 18.47
N SER A 5 19.94 10.28 19.17
CA SER A 5 19.45 10.39 20.55
C SER A 5 18.11 11.12 20.71
N GLU A 6 17.60 11.81 19.68
CA GLU A 6 16.29 12.51 19.73
C GLU A 6 15.10 11.66 19.24
N THR A 7 15.35 10.51 18.61
CA THR A 7 14.34 9.81 17.78
C THR A 7 13.45 8.80 18.51
N LYS A 8 13.57 8.65 19.84
CA LYS A 8 12.74 7.69 20.61
C LYS A 8 11.40 8.24 21.08
N SER A 9 11.27 9.57 21.24
CA SER A 9 10.07 10.17 21.85
C SER A 9 8.92 10.43 20.86
N ASP A 10 9.15 10.29 19.56
CA ASP A 10 8.18 10.65 18.52
C ASP A 10 7.63 9.45 17.73
N ARG A 11 7.95 8.23 18.15
CA ARG A 11 7.48 7.00 17.51
C ARG A 11 6.12 6.61 18.04
N VAL A 12 5.15 6.47 17.14
CA VAL A 12 3.79 6.04 17.46
C VAL A 12 3.59 4.54 17.22
N ILE A 13 4.33 3.95 16.28
CA ILE A 13 4.36 2.50 16.05
C ILE A 13 5.80 2.02 16.13
N GLU A 14 6.03 0.99 16.94
CA GLU A 14 7.30 0.30 17.05
C GLU A 14 7.09 -1.21 16.95
N VAL A 15 7.84 -1.86 16.07
CA VAL A 15 7.71 -3.29 15.78
C VAL A 15 9.09 -3.92 15.79
N ASN A 16 9.27 -4.99 16.57
CA ASN A 16 10.54 -5.69 16.70
C ASN A 16 10.35 -7.20 16.52
N ASP A 17 11.05 -7.77 15.53
CA ASP A 17 11.02 -9.17 15.11
C ASP A 17 9.61 -9.79 15.03
N LEU A 18 8.63 -9.00 14.58
CA LEU A 18 7.23 -9.42 14.57
C LEU A 18 7.02 -10.50 13.52
N ALA A 19 6.47 -11.64 13.93
CA ALA A 19 6.20 -12.74 13.00
C ALA A 19 4.81 -13.35 13.23
N LYS A 20 4.24 -13.85 12.14
CA LYS A 20 2.96 -14.57 12.16
C LYS A 20 3.01 -15.76 11.24
N GLU A 21 2.70 -16.92 11.83
CA GLU A 21 2.65 -18.20 11.15
C GLU A 21 1.22 -18.77 11.25
N TYR A 22 0.77 -19.35 10.14
CA TYR A 22 -0.49 -20.07 10.04
C TYR A 22 -0.19 -21.53 9.74
N ARG A 23 -0.89 -22.43 10.43
CA ARG A 23 -0.87 -23.85 10.11
C ARG A 23 -2.06 -24.15 9.20
N VAL A 24 -1.77 -24.53 7.97
CA VAL A 24 -2.78 -24.95 7.00
C VAL A 24 -2.73 -26.47 6.87
N TYR A 25 -3.91 -27.06 6.74
CA TYR A 25 -4.05 -28.48 6.50
C TYR A 25 -4.33 -28.67 5.03
N ASP A 26 -3.49 -29.45 4.36
CA ASP A 26 -3.80 -29.89 3.01
C ASP A 26 -4.94 -30.91 3.13
N LYS A 27 -6.09 -30.60 2.53
CA LYS A 27 -7.19 -31.55 2.38
C LYS A 27 -7.01 -32.22 1.02
N PRO A 28 -6.45 -33.44 0.94
CA PRO A 28 -6.46 -34.17 -0.30
C PRO A 28 -7.91 -34.44 -0.73
N GLU A 29 -8.23 -34.20 -2.00
CA GLU A 29 -9.58 -34.41 -2.55
C GLU A 29 -9.93 -35.91 -2.57
N GLY A 30 -11.20 -36.23 -2.27
CA GLY A 30 -11.73 -37.59 -2.30
C GLY A 30 -12.10 -38.18 -0.93
N LEU A 31 -13.12 -39.04 -0.90
CA LEU A 31 -13.63 -39.70 0.32
C LEU A 31 -12.55 -40.54 1.02
N TRP A 32 -11.73 -41.28 0.26
CA TRP A 32 -10.64 -42.10 0.79
C TRP A 32 -9.48 -41.28 1.36
N ALA A 33 -9.17 -40.16 0.71
CA ALA A 33 -8.19 -39.17 1.17
C ALA A 33 -8.66 -38.47 2.47
N SER A 34 -9.96 -38.21 2.60
CA SER A 34 -10.56 -37.63 3.81
C SER A 34 -10.55 -38.59 5.01
N VAL A 35 -10.76 -39.90 4.78
CA VAL A 35 -10.62 -40.93 5.82
C VAL A 35 -9.17 -41.11 6.23
N ARG A 36 -8.22 -41.08 5.28
CA ARG A 36 -6.77 -41.14 5.59
C ARG A 36 -6.28 -39.87 6.32
N GLY A 37 -6.85 -38.71 5.97
CA GLY A 37 -6.67 -37.43 6.65
C GLY A 37 -7.31 -37.33 8.04
N LEU A 38 -8.03 -38.36 8.52
CA LEU A 38 -8.36 -38.48 9.95
C LEU A 38 -7.19 -39.05 10.76
N PHE A 39 -6.31 -39.84 10.15
CA PHE A 39 -5.20 -40.52 10.84
C PHE A 39 -3.85 -39.81 10.68
N HIS A 40 -3.57 -39.18 9.53
CA HIS A 40 -2.37 -38.37 9.31
C HIS A 40 -2.72 -37.15 8.45
N ARG A 41 -2.76 -35.97 9.08
CA ARG A 41 -2.89 -34.69 8.36
C ARG A 41 -1.52 -34.09 8.14
N GLU A 42 -1.11 -33.97 6.88
CA GLU A 42 0.03 -33.14 6.54
C GLU A 42 -0.28 -31.67 6.88
N LYS A 43 0.67 -31.05 7.59
CA LYS A 43 0.56 -29.68 8.07
C LYS A 43 1.58 -28.85 7.32
N ARG A 44 1.12 -27.84 6.60
CA ARG A 44 2.00 -26.83 5.99
C ARG A 44 1.98 -25.57 6.85
N THR A 45 3.16 -25.07 7.21
CA THR A 45 3.29 -23.77 7.87
C THR A 45 3.42 -22.67 6.82
N ILE A 46 2.54 -21.68 6.86
CA ILE A 46 2.60 -20.48 6.03
C ILE A 46 3.07 -19.33 6.91
N HIS A 47 4.24 -18.79 6.61
CA HIS A 47 4.79 -17.61 7.28
C HIS A 47 4.25 -16.36 6.59
N ALA A 48 3.22 -15.75 7.19
CA ALA A 48 2.58 -14.55 6.64
C ALA A 48 3.36 -13.26 6.98
N VAL A 49 4.06 -13.24 8.11
CA VAL A 49 4.98 -12.16 8.51
C VAL A 49 6.24 -12.82 9.08
N ARG A 50 7.42 -12.41 8.62
CA ARG A 50 8.71 -13.07 8.87
C ARG A 50 9.70 -12.12 9.56
N GLY A 51 9.51 -11.87 10.85
CA GLY A 51 10.48 -11.11 11.65
C GLY A 51 10.63 -9.65 11.20
N VAL A 52 9.50 -8.97 11.05
CA VAL A 52 9.48 -7.58 10.57
C VAL A 52 9.91 -6.63 11.69
N ASN A 53 10.80 -5.70 11.35
CA ASN A 53 11.18 -4.57 12.18
C ASN A 53 10.73 -3.28 11.48
N LEU A 54 9.96 -2.44 12.17
CA LEU A 54 9.41 -1.21 11.60
C LEU A 54 9.19 -0.19 12.71
N SER A 55 9.50 1.07 12.42
CA SER A 55 9.11 2.20 13.26
C SER A 55 8.44 3.28 12.43
N VAL A 56 7.35 3.84 12.96
CA VAL A 56 6.58 4.92 12.33
C VAL A 56 6.47 6.09 13.33
N GLY A 57 6.79 7.28 12.86
CA GLY A 57 6.67 8.53 13.60
C GLY A 57 5.23 9.04 13.68
N ARG A 58 4.96 9.93 14.62
CA ARG A 58 3.66 10.61 14.71
C ARG A 58 3.41 11.48 13.49
N GLY A 59 2.17 11.45 12.99
CA GLY A 59 1.75 12.20 11.80
C GLY A 59 2.36 11.70 10.51
N GLU A 60 3.11 10.60 10.51
CA GLU A 60 3.72 10.05 9.30
C GLU A 60 2.67 9.38 8.40
N PHE A 61 2.83 9.54 7.08
CA PHE A 61 2.07 8.79 6.08
C PHE A 61 2.97 7.71 5.46
N LEU A 62 2.74 6.46 5.86
CA LEU A 62 3.49 5.30 5.41
C LEU A 62 2.66 4.43 4.44
N ALA A 63 3.19 4.17 3.24
CA ALA A 63 2.67 3.12 2.37
C ALA A 63 3.40 1.79 2.55
N MET A 64 2.65 0.72 2.71
CA MET A 64 3.10 -0.66 2.59
C MET A 64 2.71 -1.20 1.21
N LEU A 65 3.73 -1.48 0.40
CA LEU A 65 3.59 -1.90 -0.98
C LEU A 65 4.00 -3.36 -1.14
N GLY A 66 3.26 -4.13 -1.91
CA GLY A 66 3.56 -5.57 -2.07
C GLY A 66 2.52 -6.27 -2.91
N PRO A 67 2.85 -7.40 -3.55
CA PRO A 67 1.86 -8.21 -4.24
C PRO A 67 0.80 -8.77 -3.27
N ASN A 68 -0.29 -9.30 -3.83
CA ASN A 68 -1.28 -10.02 -3.05
C ASN A 68 -0.63 -11.21 -2.36
N GLY A 69 -0.97 -11.42 -1.08
CA GLY A 69 -0.37 -12.47 -0.25
C GLY A 69 0.99 -12.12 0.36
N ALA A 70 1.54 -10.91 0.15
CA ALA A 70 2.81 -10.50 0.76
C ALA A 70 2.77 -10.32 2.28
N GLY A 71 1.59 -10.38 2.92
CA GLY A 71 1.46 -10.24 4.38
C GLY A 71 1.01 -8.87 4.87
N LYS A 72 0.74 -7.91 3.98
CA LYS A 72 0.33 -6.52 4.29
C LYS A 72 -0.89 -6.44 5.23
N THR A 73 -2.00 -7.05 4.82
CA THR A 73 -3.23 -7.13 5.63
C THR A 73 -3.00 -7.86 6.96
N THR A 74 -2.19 -8.92 6.98
CA THR A 74 -1.85 -9.64 8.21
C THR A 74 -1.08 -8.73 9.17
N PHE A 75 -0.16 -7.94 8.65
CA PHE A 75 0.60 -6.97 9.42
C PHE A 75 -0.30 -5.90 10.04
N LEU A 76 -1.21 -5.30 9.27
CA LEU A 76 -2.21 -4.36 9.82
C LEU A 76 -3.10 -5.01 10.90
N LYS A 77 -3.52 -6.27 10.70
CA LYS A 77 -4.31 -6.99 11.71
C LYS A 77 -3.54 -7.25 13.01
N LEU A 78 -2.22 -7.42 12.95
CA LEU A 78 -1.36 -7.51 14.13
C LEU A 78 -1.29 -6.16 14.84
N LEU A 79 -1.06 -5.07 14.10
CA LEU A 79 -0.94 -3.71 14.66
C LEU A 79 -2.25 -3.20 15.26
N SER A 80 -3.39 -3.62 14.74
CA SER A 80 -4.73 -3.32 15.29
C SER A 80 -5.17 -4.27 16.41
N GLY A 81 -4.39 -5.32 16.71
CA GLY A 81 -4.74 -6.29 17.74
C GLY A 81 -5.92 -7.21 17.40
N ILE A 82 -6.30 -7.32 16.13
CA ILE A 82 -7.32 -8.29 15.66
C ILE A 82 -6.79 -9.71 15.75
N ILE A 83 -5.49 -9.88 15.53
CA ILE A 83 -4.80 -11.17 15.68
C ILE A 83 -3.56 -11.00 16.55
N THR A 84 -3.14 -12.10 17.18
CA THR A 84 -1.90 -12.17 17.96
C THR A 84 -0.72 -12.62 17.09
N PRO A 85 0.51 -12.18 17.39
CA PRO A 85 1.71 -12.69 16.72
C PRO A 85 2.01 -14.13 17.12
N THR A 86 2.86 -14.78 16.33
CA THR A 86 3.50 -16.05 16.72
C THR A 86 4.75 -15.78 17.56
N ARG A 87 5.51 -14.73 17.24
CA ARG A 87 6.65 -14.22 18.02
C ARG A 87 6.89 -12.73 17.73
N GLY A 88 7.80 -12.13 18.49
CA GLY A 88 8.15 -10.71 18.40
C GLY A 88 7.30 -9.81 19.28
N SER A 89 7.47 -8.51 19.11
CA SER A 89 6.75 -7.50 19.89
C SER A 89 6.33 -6.32 19.02
N ALA A 90 5.24 -5.65 19.42
CA ALA A 90 4.79 -4.41 18.83
C ALA A 90 4.24 -3.49 19.92
N ARG A 91 4.52 -2.19 19.77
CA ARG A 91 3.88 -1.12 20.53
C ARG A 91 3.22 -0.15 19.55
N VAL A 92 1.96 0.15 19.78
CA VAL A 92 1.19 1.15 19.02
C VAL A 92 0.60 2.11 20.03
N MET A 93 0.97 3.39 19.93
CA MET A 93 0.60 4.45 20.87
C MET A 93 0.96 4.09 22.33
N GLY A 94 2.05 3.34 22.52
CA GLY A 94 2.51 2.83 23.83
C GLY A 94 1.89 1.50 24.26
N HIS A 95 0.84 1.02 23.58
CA HIS A 95 0.12 -0.21 23.95
C HIS A 95 0.59 -1.42 23.17
N VAL A 96 0.50 -2.59 23.79
CA VAL A 96 0.61 -3.88 23.08
C VAL A 96 -0.75 -4.17 22.41
N PRO A 97 -0.82 -4.26 21.06
CA PRO A 97 -2.11 -4.26 20.37
C PRO A 97 -3.07 -5.39 20.77
N TRP A 98 -2.55 -6.60 20.95
CA TRP A 98 -3.34 -7.79 21.23
C TRP A 98 -3.83 -7.90 22.68
N ASP A 99 -3.37 -7.03 23.59
CA ASP A 99 -3.96 -6.89 24.93
C ASP A 99 -5.32 -6.18 24.86
N ARG A 100 -5.60 -5.47 23.75
CA ARG A 100 -6.89 -4.84 23.42
C ARG A 100 -7.46 -3.96 24.55
N ALA A 101 -6.60 -3.21 25.24
CA ALA A 101 -7.02 -2.19 26.19
C ALA A 101 -8.06 -1.24 25.55
N ASP A 102 -9.05 -0.78 26.32
CA ASP A 102 -10.08 0.13 25.82
C ASP A 102 -9.48 1.45 25.32
N ASP A 103 -8.48 2.00 26.04
CA ASP A 103 -7.77 3.22 25.65
C ASP A 103 -7.10 3.07 24.28
N PHE A 104 -6.42 1.94 24.03
CA PHE A 104 -5.83 1.63 22.73
C PHE A 104 -6.87 1.61 21.61
N ARG A 105 -7.98 0.88 21.81
CA ARG A 105 -9.03 0.72 20.79
C ARG A 105 -9.75 2.02 20.43
N ARG A 106 -9.79 2.99 21.33
CA ARG A 106 -10.38 4.32 21.08
C ARG A 106 -9.47 5.25 20.28
N ARG A 107 -8.19 4.93 20.15
CA ARG A 107 -7.17 5.85 19.59
C ARG A 107 -6.74 5.49 18.16
N PHE A 108 -7.23 4.39 17.60
CA PHE A 108 -7.00 4.06 16.19
C PHE A 108 -8.31 3.79 15.45
N ALA A 109 -8.22 3.80 14.12
CA ALA A 109 -9.27 3.28 13.26
C ALA A 109 -8.67 2.33 12.21
N LEU A 110 -9.47 1.38 11.76
CA LEU A 110 -9.07 0.40 10.75
C LEU A 110 -10.17 0.29 9.70
N VAL A 111 -9.85 0.72 8.49
CA VAL A 111 -10.74 0.62 7.33
C VAL A 111 -10.19 -0.45 6.40
N MET A 112 -10.99 -1.45 6.09
CA MET A 112 -10.63 -2.50 5.13
C MET A 112 -11.47 -2.33 3.86
N GLY A 113 -10.86 -2.10 2.70
CA GLY A 113 -11.57 -1.90 1.43
C GLY A 113 -12.56 -3.01 1.07
N GLN A 114 -12.30 -4.23 1.55
CA GLN A 114 -13.11 -5.41 1.30
C GLN A 114 -14.13 -5.76 2.40
N LYS A 115 -14.19 -5.01 3.51
CA LYS A 115 -15.14 -5.27 4.60
C LYS A 115 -15.81 -3.98 5.06
N ASN A 116 -17.13 -4.04 5.21
CA ASN A 116 -17.92 -2.90 5.64
C ASN A 116 -17.97 -2.83 7.16
N GLN A 117 -17.78 -1.63 7.72
CA GLN A 117 -18.05 -1.36 9.14
C GLN A 117 -19.46 -0.77 9.31
N LEU A 118 -19.98 -0.12 8.26
CA LEU A 118 -21.33 0.42 8.25
C LEU A 118 -22.36 -0.71 8.12
N TRP A 119 -23.52 -0.50 8.74
CA TRP A 119 -24.62 -1.46 8.69
C TRP A 119 -25.25 -1.46 7.30
N TRP A 120 -25.21 -2.61 6.63
CA TRP A 120 -25.59 -2.76 5.23
C TRP A 120 -27.01 -2.28 4.91
N ASP A 121 -27.95 -2.56 5.83
CA ASP A 121 -29.38 -2.30 5.64
C ASP A 121 -29.86 -0.97 6.22
N LEU A 122 -28.98 -0.21 6.89
CA LEU A 122 -29.32 1.06 7.51
C LEU A 122 -28.72 2.24 6.75
N PRO A 123 -29.31 3.44 6.87
CA PRO A 123 -28.66 4.68 6.47
C PRO A 123 -27.32 4.88 7.18
N ALA A 124 -26.35 5.48 6.47
CA ALA A 124 -25.04 5.76 7.05
C ALA A 124 -25.12 6.68 8.28
N ALA A 125 -26.05 7.64 8.30
CA ALA A 125 -26.29 8.52 9.44
C ALA A 125 -26.64 7.75 10.74
N GLU A 126 -27.34 6.62 10.65
CA GLU A 126 -27.64 5.79 11.81
C GLU A 126 -26.40 5.08 12.34
N SER A 127 -25.56 4.58 11.44
CA SER A 127 -24.26 4.00 11.82
C SER A 127 -23.36 5.05 12.48
N PHE A 128 -23.36 6.30 12.01
CA PHE A 128 -22.57 7.38 12.61
C PHE A 128 -23.02 7.70 14.04
N ARG A 129 -24.33 7.73 14.30
CA ARG A 129 -24.88 7.89 15.67
C ARG A 129 -24.48 6.72 16.57
N LEU A 130 -24.51 5.49 16.06
CA LEU A 130 -24.04 4.34 16.83
C LEU A 130 -22.54 4.49 17.19
N HIS A 131 -21.70 4.95 16.26
CA HIS A 131 -20.30 5.24 16.53
C HIS A 131 -20.13 6.34 17.59
N GLN A 132 -20.94 7.40 17.54
CA GLN A 132 -20.96 8.45 18.55
C GLN A 132 -21.10 7.88 19.97
N GLU A 133 -22.08 7.00 20.15
CA GLU A 133 -22.37 6.37 21.44
C GLU A 133 -21.27 5.39 21.88
N ILE A 134 -20.77 4.55 20.97
CA ILE A 134 -19.70 3.58 21.25
C ILE A 134 -18.43 4.31 21.74
N TYR A 135 -18.03 5.37 21.04
CA TYR A 135 -16.84 6.15 21.37
C TYR A 135 -17.09 7.23 22.41
N ARG A 136 -18.34 7.45 22.83
CA ARG A 136 -18.75 8.47 23.80
C ARG A 136 -18.30 9.87 23.38
N ILE A 137 -18.55 10.20 22.12
CA ILE A 137 -18.19 11.50 21.54
C ILE A 137 -19.21 12.53 22.02
N GLU A 138 -18.73 13.67 22.52
CA GLU A 138 -19.58 14.77 22.97
C GLU A 138 -20.42 15.30 21.79
N PRO A 139 -21.75 15.55 21.97
CA PRO A 139 -22.64 15.90 20.86
C PRO A 139 -22.23 17.10 20.01
N VAL A 140 -21.72 18.17 20.62
CA VAL A 140 -21.27 19.36 19.88
C VAL A 140 -20.02 19.02 19.06
N ARG A 141 -19.07 18.29 19.65
CA ARG A 141 -17.86 17.84 18.95
C ARG A 141 -18.19 16.88 17.81
N PHE A 142 -19.12 15.95 18.03
CA PHE A 142 -19.60 15.04 17.00
C PHE A 142 -20.18 15.80 15.80
N ALA A 143 -21.09 16.75 16.04
CA ALA A 143 -21.71 17.53 14.97
C ALA A 143 -20.67 18.30 14.14
N GLN A 144 -19.71 18.94 14.80
CA GLN A 144 -18.62 19.67 14.14
C GLN A 144 -17.80 18.76 13.21
N ILE A 145 -17.32 17.62 13.72
CA ILE A 145 -16.50 16.69 12.93
C ILE A 145 -17.33 16.05 11.82
N HIS A 146 -18.55 15.63 12.15
CA HIS A 146 -19.47 15.03 11.20
C HIS A 146 -19.69 15.95 10.00
N ASP A 147 -20.09 17.20 10.23
CA ASP A 147 -20.42 18.14 9.17
C ASP A 147 -19.18 18.48 8.33
N GLU A 148 -18.03 18.69 8.97
CA GLU A 148 -16.75 18.93 8.28
C GLU A 148 -16.37 17.78 7.34
N LEU A 149 -16.41 16.53 7.83
CA LEU A 149 -16.02 15.37 7.03
C LEU A 149 -17.02 15.06 5.92
N VAL A 150 -18.32 15.26 6.17
CA VAL A 150 -19.40 15.08 5.20
C VAL A 150 -19.27 16.08 4.05
N ASP A 151 -19.00 17.35 4.37
CA ASP A 151 -18.83 18.40 3.39
C ASP A 151 -17.57 18.18 2.54
N MET A 152 -16.45 17.82 3.18
CA MET A 152 -15.19 17.56 2.49
C MET A 152 -15.27 16.42 1.46
N LEU A 153 -16.07 15.39 1.75
CA LEU A 153 -16.25 14.25 0.85
C LEU A 153 -17.45 14.41 -0.11
N GLY A 154 -18.25 15.46 0.07
CA GLY A 154 -19.40 15.80 -0.77
C GLY A 154 -20.53 14.76 -0.68
N VAL A 155 -20.79 14.21 0.50
CA VAL A 155 -21.69 13.06 0.70
C VAL A 155 -22.99 13.37 1.45
N SER A 156 -23.30 14.65 1.68
CA SER A 156 -24.45 15.08 2.50
C SER A 156 -25.78 14.48 2.00
N ARG A 157 -25.95 14.36 0.68
CA ARG A 157 -27.14 13.77 0.04
C ARG A 157 -27.29 12.25 0.23
N LEU A 158 -26.23 11.56 0.65
CA LEU A 158 -26.17 10.10 0.77
C LEU A 158 -26.45 9.62 2.20
N LEU A 159 -26.44 10.52 3.18
CA LEU A 159 -26.54 10.18 4.60
C LEU A 159 -27.82 9.42 4.98
N GLY A 160 -28.92 9.73 4.29
CA GLY A 160 -30.22 9.09 4.47
C GLY A 160 -30.45 7.82 3.65
N GLN A 161 -29.49 7.42 2.80
CA GLN A 161 -29.62 6.25 1.93
C GLN A 161 -29.04 5.00 2.61
N PRO A 162 -29.72 3.85 2.52
CA PRO A 162 -29.17 2.58 2.96
C PRO A 162 -27.82 2.28 2.31
N VAL A 163 -26.85 1.80 3.09
CA VAL A 163 -25.47 1.57 2.62
C VAL A 163 -25.41 0.61 1.41
N ARG A 164 -26.34 -0.34 1.33
CA ARG A 164 -26.43 -1.29 0.19
C ARG A 164 -26.76 -0.65 -1.16
N GLU A 165 -27.33 0.55 -1.17
CA GLU A 165 -27.75 1.27 -2.38
C GLU A 165 -26.64 2.16 -2.94
N LEU A 166 -25.55 2.33 -2.19
CA LEU A 166 -24.43 3.19 -2.55
C LEU A 166 -23.44 2.48 -3.49
N SER A 167 -22.81 3.27 -4.36
CA SER A 167 -21.64 2.78 -5.10
C SER A 167 -20.48 2.45 -4.16
N LEU A 168 -19.51 1.66 -4.63
CA LEU A 168 -18.32 1.31 -3.85
C LEU A 168 -17.55 2.56 -3.37
N GLY A 169 -17.43 3.58 -4.22
CA GLY A 169 -16.74 4.83 -3.90
C GLY A 169 -17.47 5.66 -2.87
N GLU A 170 -18.79 5.83 -3.03
CA GLU A 170 -19.63 6.52 -2.05
C GLU A 170 -19.60 5.83 -0.69
N ARG A 171 -19.68 4.49 -0.68
CA ARG A 171 -19.55 3.70 0.53
C ARG A 171 -18.20 3.91 1.19
N MET A 172 -17.10 3.85 0.43
CA MET A 172 -15.76 4.06 0.98
C MET A 172 -15.62 5.45 1.61
N LYS A 173 -16.20 6.49 1.01
CA LYS A 173 -16.22 7.84 1.62
C LYS A 173 -16.90 7.82 2.99
N LEU A 174 -18.08 7.20 3.10
CA LEU A 174 -18.80 7.11 4.38
C LEU A 174 -18.08 6.23 5.41
N GLU A 175 -17.40 5.16 4.97
CA GLU A 175 -16.55 4.33 5.82
C GLU A 175 -15.36 5.13 6.39
N LEU A 176 -14.74 5.99 5.58
CA LEU A 176 -13.68 6.89 6.05
C LEU A 176 -14.22 7.91 7.06
N ILE A 177 -15.42 8.45 6.85
CA ILE A 177 -16.07 9.34 7.84
C ILE A 177 -16.27 8.61 9.15
N ALA A 178 -16.92 7.44 9.14
CA ALA A 178 -17.16 6.65 10.35
C ALA A 178 -15.89 6.32 11.13
N ALA A 179 -14.79 6.07 10.42
CA ALA A 179 -13.48 5.79 11.00
C ALA A 179 -12.81 7.02 11.65
N LEU A 180 -13.20 8.24 11.26
CA LEU A 180 -12.57 9.49 11.70
C LEU A 180 -13.41 10.29 12.70
N LEU A 181 -14.69 9.92 12.91
CA LEU A 181 -15.59 10.59 13.85
C LEU A 181 -15.02 10.66 15.27
N HIS A 182 -14.37 9.59 15.74
CA HIS A 182 -13.76 9.52 17.08
C HIS A 182 -12.33 10.05 17.15
N GLU A 183 -11.86 10.74 16.11
CA GLU A 183 -10.55 11.42 16.06
C GLU A 183 -9.35 10.51 16.41
N PRO A 184 -9.14 9.42 15.67
CA PRO A 184 -8.03 8.51 15.95
C PRO A 184 -6.66 9.17 15.73
N GLU A 185 -5.68 8.81 16.55
CA GLU A 185 -4.27 9.18 16.34
C GLU A 185 -3.62 8.38 15.21
N VAL A 186 -4.10 7.15 14.97
CA VAL A 186 -3.59 6.23 13.94
C VAL A 186 -4.71 5.71 13.07
N LEU A 187 -4.58 5.87 11.75
CA LEU A 187 -5.50 5.34 10.75
C LEU A 187 -4.82 4.24 9.95
N PHE A 188 -5.32 3.01 10.10
CA PHE A 188 -4.91 1.87 9.30
C PHE A 188 -5.85 1.70 8.11
N LEU A 189 -5.32 1.71 6.89
CA LEU A 189 -6.10 1.58 5.66
C LEU A 189 -5.63 0.35 4.90
N ASP A 190 -6.51 -0.63 4.72
CA ASP A 190 -6.22 -1.84 3.96
C ASP A 190 -6.85 -1.78 2.56
N GLU A 191 -6.05 -1.42 1.56
CA GLU A 191 -6.47 -1.31 0.15
C GLU A 191 -7.76 -0.46 -0.04
N PRO A 192 -7.83 0.79 0.48
CA PRO A 192 -9.07 1.60 0.51
C PRO A 192 -9.57 2.03 -0.88
N THR A 193 -8.69 2.03 -1.89
CA THR A 193 -8.95 2.49 -3.26
C THR A 193 -9.24 1.36 -4.24
N ILE A 194 -9.25 0.11 -3.77
CA ILE A 194 -9.44 -1.06 -4.61
C ILE A 194 -10.83 -1.07 -5.26
N GLY A 195 -10.88 -1.24 -6.58
CA GLY A 195 -12.13 -1.27 -7.33
C GLY A 195 -12.85 0.07 -7.49
N LEU A 196 -12.23 1.18 -7.06
CA LEU A 196 -12.76 2.52 -7.25
C LEU A 196 -12.40 3.10 -8.62
N ASP A 197 -13.24 3.98 -9.14
CA ASP A 197 -12.92 4.79 -10.31
C ASP A 197 -11.88 5.88 -9.98
N VAL A 198 -11.31 6.49 -11.02
CA VAL A 198 -10.22 7.47 -10.91
C VAL A 198 -10.67 8.74 -10.14
N VAL A 199 -11.92 9.16 -10.28
CA VAL A 199 -12.43 10.38 -9.64
C VAL A 199 -12.61 10.15 -8.13
N ALA A 200 -13.17 9.01 -7.75
CA ALA A 200 -13.30 8.59 -6.37
C ALA A 200 -11.94 8.39 -5.70
N GLN A 201 -10.98 7.77 -6.38
CA GLN A 201 -9.60 7.63 -5.91
C GLN A 201 -8.97 8.99 -5.61
N HIS A 202 -9.05 9.93 -6.55
CA HIS A 202 -8.50 11.26 -6.38
C HIS A 202 -9.12 12.00 -5.19
N THR A 203 -10.45 11.95 -5.05
CA THR A 203 -11.16 12.56 -3.91
C THR A 203 -10.68 11.98 -2.58
N ILE A 204 -10.51 10.66 -2.51
CA ILE A 204 -10.01 9.99 -1.29
C ILE A 204 -8.56 10.38 -1.01
N HIS A 205 -7.71 10.52 -2.04
CA HIS A 205 -6.32 10.94 -1.85
C HIS A 205 -6.25 12.34 -1.26
N GLU A 206 -7.01 13.29 -1.80
CA GLU A 206 -7.06 14.66 -1.29
C GLU A 206 -7.56 14.70 0.16
N PHE A 207 -8.62 13.95 0.45
CA PHE A 207 -9.18 13.81 1.79
C PHE A 207 -8.15 13.26 2.78
N LEU A 208 -7.49 12.14 2.47
CA LEU A 208 -6.51 11.52 3.37
C LEU A 208 -5.29 12.42 3.60
N ARG A 209 -4.84 13.13 2.57
CA ARG A 209 -3.77 14.13 2.69
C ARG A 209 -4.18 15.28 3.59
N HIS A 210 -5.42 15.76 3.47
CA HIS A 210 -5.95 16.80 4.33
C HIS A 210 -6.01 16.35 5.78
N VAL A 211 -6.55 15.16 6.05
CA VAL A 211 -6.65 14.58 7.39
C VAL A 211 -5.27 14.43 8.03
N GLN A 212 -4.29 13.90 7.30
CA GLN A 212 -2.92 13.77 7.83
C GLN A 212 -2.29 15.13 8.14
N LYS A 213 -2.41 16.12 7.24
CA LYS A 213 -1.77 17.44 7.43
C LYS A 213 -2.42 18.28 8.53
N GLN A 214 -3.75 18.34 8.55
CA GLN A 214 -4.47 19.23 9.47
C GLN A 214 -4.65 18.62 10.86
N ARG A 215 -4.79 17.29 10.95
CA ARG A 215 -5.07 16.60 12.21
C ARG A 215 -3.85 15.84 12.76
N SER A 216 -2.71 15.87 12.07
CA SER A 216 -1.49 15.13 12.44
C SER A 216 -1.74 13.64 12.67
N VAL A 217 -2.71 13.06 11.95
CA VAL A 217 -3.05 11.65 12.05
C VAL A 217 -1.95 10.83 11.37
N THR A 218 -1.50 9.78 12.04
CA THR A 218 -0.54 8.85 11.45
C THR A 218 -1.29 7.86 10.57
N VAL A 219 -0.91 7.74 9.30
CA VAL A 219 -1.61 6.86 8.35
C VAL A 219 -0.69 5.73 7.92
N VAL A 220 -1.17 4.50 8.04
CA VAL A 220 -0.50 3.33 7.46
C VAL A 220 -1.43 2.71 6.42
N LEU A 221 -1.06 2.89 5.16
CA LEU A 221 -1.81 2.46 4.00
C LEU A 221 -1.18 1.20 3.42
N THR A 222 -1.94 0.12 3.25
CA THR A 222 -1.54 -0.97 2.36
C THR A 222 -2.16 -0.74 0.99
N THR A 223 -1.34 -0.86 -0.05
CA THR A 223 -1.81 -0.77 -1.43
C THR A 223 -0.93 -1.61 -2.34
N HIS A 224 -1.47 -1.99 -3.49
CA HIS A 224 -0.70 -2.48 -4.62
C HIS A 224 -0.74 -1.52 -5.81
N TYR A 225 -1.43 -0.38 -5.68
CA TYR A 225 -1.53 0.66 -6.70
C TYR A 225 -0.46 1.74 -6.47
N MET A 226 0.41 1.93 -7.46
CA MET A 226 1.48 2.92 -7.37
C MET A 226 0.97 4.36 -7.36
N LYS A 227 -0.16 4.62 -8.02
CA LYS A 227 -0.79 5.94 -8.02
C LYS A 227 -1.14 6.42 -6.62
N ASP A 228 -1.58 5.52 -5.74
CA ASP A 228 -1.85 5.85 -4.34
C ASP A 228 -0.56 6.25 -3.61
N VAL A 229 0.51 5.46 -3.80
CA VAL A 229 1.81 5.71 -3.17
C VAL A 229 2.37 7.05 -3.63
N ALA A 230 2.38 7.31 -4.94
CA ALA A 230 2.88 8.54 -5.53
C ALA A 230 2.06 9.77 -5.11
N ALA A 231 0.75 9.62 -4.90
CA ALA A 231 -0.11 10.71 -4.45
C ALA A 231 0.00 10.99 -2.94
N LEU A 232 0.19 9.98 -2.10
CA LEU A 232 -0.03 10.11 -0.66
C LEU A 232 1.24 10.05 0.19
N CYS A 233 2.30 9.38 -0.28
CA CYS A 233 3.34 8.88 0.61
C CYS A 233 4.72 9.40 0.21
N GLU A 234 5.46 9.90 1.20
CA GLU A 234 6.88 10.21 1.06
C GLU A 234 7.76 9.00 1.39
N ARG A 235 7.29 8.13 2.30
CA ARG A 235 7.97 6.88 2.70
C ARG A 235 7.17 5.66 2.28
N VAL A 236 7.88 4.67 1.76
CA VAL A 236 7.32 3.40 1.29
C VAL A 236 8.09 2.23 1.88
N VAL A 237 7.35 1.22 2.32
CA VAL A 237 7.86 -0.07 2.77
C VAL A 237 7.42 -1.13 1.77
N VAL A 238 8.38 -1.70 1.05
CA VAL A 238 8.12 -2.77 0.08
C VAL A 238 8.22 -4.10 0.79
N VAL A 239 7.14 -4.89 0.77
CA VAL A 239 7.02 -6.19 1.43
C VAL A 239 6.86 -7.30 0.39
N THR A 240 7.60 -8.38 0.58
CA THR A 240 7.45 -9.61 -0.20
C THR A 240 7.56 -10.83 0.71
N GLU A 241 6.67 -11.82 0.52
CA GLU A 241 6.65 -13.07 1.31
C GLU A 241 6.72 -12.89 2.84
N GLY A 242 6.11 -11.83 3.37
CA GLY A 242 6.10 -11.52 4.80
C GLY A 242 7.35 -10.81 5.33
N SER A 243 8.31 -10.46 4.49
CA SER A 243 9.54 -9.73 4.85
C SER A 243 9.58 -8.35 4.21
N ILE A 244 10.21 -7.38 4.91
CA ILE A 244 10.52 -6.07 4.32
C ILE A 244 11.72 -6.22 3.38
N LEU A 245 11.51 -5.87 2.11
CA LEU A 245 12.54 -5.79 1.07
C LEU A 245 13.20 -4.41 1.04
N TYR A 246 12.41 -3.36 1.32
CA TYR A 246 12.85 -1.97 1.32
C TYR A 246 12.02 -1.16 2.31
N ASP A 247 12.68 -0.21 2.99
CA ASP A 247 12.07 0.80 3.84
C ASP A 247 12.86 2.11 3.64
N GLY A 248 12.20 3.14 3.13
CA GLY A 248 12.84 4.42 2.82
C GLY A 248 11.92 5.35 2.04
N SER A 249 12.46 6.47 1.54
CA SER A 249 11.65 7.41 0.78
C SER A 249 11.31 6.87 -0.62
N LEU A 250 10.21 7.36 -1.19
CA LEU A 250 9.82 7.04 -2.56
C LEU A 250 10.86 7.56 -3.56
N GLU A 251 11.37 8.77 -3.36
CA GLU A 251 12.43 9.37 -4.17
C GLU A 251 13.68 8.50 -4.21
N GLN A 252 14.09 7.95 -3.06
CA GLN A 252 15.25 7.05 -2.98
C GLN A 252 15.05 5.74 -3.75
N ILE A 253 13.83 5.19 -3.82
CA ILE A 253 13.53 4.07 -4.72
C ILE A 253 13.74 4.52 -6.16
N VAL A 254 13.14 5.64 -6.55
CA VAL A 254 13.20 6.12 -7.93
C VAL A 254 14.64 6.38 -8.35
N ASP A 255 15.44 7.08 -7.55
CA ASP A 255 16.83 7.37 -7.86
C ASP A 255 17.73 6.13 -7.89
N ARG A 256 17.50 5.17 -6.99
CA ARG A 256 18.34 3.96 -6.91
C ARG A 256 18.11 2.99 -8.07
N PHE A 257 16.89 2.94 -8.59
CA PHE A 257 16.48 1.94 -9.58
C PHE A 257 16.28 2.52 -10.98
N THR A 258 16.21 3.84 -11.14
CA THR A 258 16.13 4.52 -12.44
C THR A 258 17.52 4.89 -12.96
N THR A 259 18.10 3.99 -13.77
CA THR A 259 19.36 4.23 -14.50
C THR A 259 19.14 4.86 -15.88
N HIS A 260 17.92 4.78 -16.40
CA HIS A 260 17.56 5.18 -17.75
C HIS A 260 16.24 5.95 -17.72
N LYS A 261 16.01 6.86 -18.68
CA LYS A 261 14.68 7.44 -18.94
C LYS A 261 14.03 6.76 -20.14
N VAL A 262 12.71 6.86 -20.22
CA VAL A 262 11.92 6.40 -21.36
C VAL A 262 11.71 7.59 -22.29
N VAL A 263 12.21 7.48 -23.51
CA VAL A 263 12.02 8.49 -24.57
C VAL A 263 11.05 7.92 -25.60
N THR A 264 9.88 8.51 -25.70
CA THR A 264 8.86 8.15 -26.69
C THR A 264 8.87 9.18 -27.82
N LEU A 265 8.91 8.70 -29.05
CA LEU A 265 8.94 9.49 -30.26
C LEU A 265 7.74 9.13 -31.13
N ASP A 266 7.11 10.13 -31.71
CA ASP A 266 6.19 9.96 -32.82
C ASP A 266 6.85 10.49 -34.09
N LEU A 267 7.05 9.61 -35.07
CA LEU A 267 7.77 9.90 -36.30
C LEU A 267 6.82 10.11 -37.48
N GLU A 268 7.25 10.85 -38.49
CA GLU A 268 6.48 10.96 -39.73
C GLU A 268 6.32 9.61 -40.44
N HIS A 269 7.37 8.80 -40.38
CA HIS A 269 7.45 7.47 -40.97
C HIS A 269 8.04 6.47 -39.97
N PRO A 270 7.67 5.18 -40.06
CA PRO A 270 8.32 4.13 -39.27
C PRO A 270 9.83 4.18 -39.48
N PRO A 271 10.62 4.01 -38.42
CA PRO A 271 12.07 4.05 -38.54
C PRO A 271 12.60 2.85 -39.32
N ALA A 272 13.73 3.03 -39.98
CA ALA A 272 14.45 1.91 -40.56
C ALA A 272 15.01 0.99 -39.45
N GLU A 273 15.07 -0.31 -39.74
CA GLU A 273 15.50 -1.33 -38.78
C GLU A 273 16.92 -1.04 -38.26
N GLY A 274 17.09 -1.05 -36.93
CA GLY A 274 18.38 -0.79 -36.27
C GLY A 274 18.89 0.66 -36.28
N GLU A 275 18.18 1.63 -36.88
CA GLU A 275 18.63 3.04 -36.84
C GLU A 275 18.53 3.65 -35.45
N ILE A 276 17.45 3.32 -34.73
CA ILE A 276 17.16 3.92 -33.44
C ILE A 276 17.91 3.21 -32.30
N GLU A 277 18.21 1.92 -32.47
CA GLU A 277 18.97 1.10 -31.50
C GLU A 277 20.39 1.64 -31.24
N LYS A 278 20.90 2.53 -32.11
CA LYS A 278 22.18 3.21 -31.93
C LYS A 278 22.16 4.24 -30.81
N PHE A 279 20.98 4.74 -30.45
CA PHE A 279 20.80 5.82 -29.46
C PHE A 279 20.44 5.30 -28.06
N GLY A 280 20.01 4.05 -27.96
CA GLY A 280 19.62 3.38 -26.72
C GLY A 280 19.13 1.98 -27.01
N PHE A 281 18.77 1.22 -25.98
CA PHE A 281 18.14 -0.09 -26.20
C PHE A 281 16.65 0.12 -26.47
N ALA A 282 16.22 -0.27 -27.67
CA ALA A 282 14.85 -0.11 -28.13
C ALA A 282 13.88 -0.88 -27.23
N CYS A 283 12.85 -0.18 -26.77
CA CYS A 283 11.77 -0.78 -26.03
C CYS A 283 10.49 -0.48 -26.80
N GLU A 284 10.14 -1.38 -27.72
CA GLU A 284 8.89 -1.36 -28.46
C GLU A 284 8.79 -0.32 -29.60
N VAL A 285 8.64 -0.84 -30.83
CA VAL A 285 8.33 -0.06 -32.04
C VAL A 285 6.92 -0.44 -32.47
N ARG A 286 6.00 0.53 -32.52
CA ARG A 286 4.62 0.36 -33.00
C ARG A 286 4.35 1.35 -34.13
N GLY A 287 4.74 0.97 -35.35
CA GLY A 287 4.59 1.82 -36.54
C GLY A 287 5.45 3.08 -36.42
N PRO A 288 4.87 4.30 -36.51
CA PRO A 288 5.62 5.55 -36.36
C PRO A 288 5.99 5.86 -34.90
N ARG A 289 5.38 5.17 -33.93
CA ARG A 289 5.65 5.41 -32.50
C ARG A 289 6.75 4.49 -32.01
N VAL A 290 7.77 5.08 -31.41
CA VAL A 290 8.95 4.36 -30.92
C VAL A 290 9.21 4.74 -29.48
N SER A 291 9.47 3.75 -28.61
CA SER A 291 9.93 3.99 -27.25
C SER A 291 11.35 3.44 -27.05
N LEU A 292 12.18 4.21 -26.37
CA LEU A 292 13.60 3.96 -26.18
C LEU A 292 13.97 4.14 -24.73
N ARG A 293 14.92 3.32 -24.28
CA ARG A 293 15.57 3.53 -23.00
C ARG A 293 16.94 4.12 -23.20
N ILE A 294 17.14 5.30 -22.64
CA ILE A 294 18.39 6.06 -22.75
C ILE A 294 18.91 6.32 -21.34
N ASP A 295 20.19 6.06 -21.12
CA ASP A 295 20.85 6.30 -19.83
C ASP A 295 20.66 7.75 -19.40
N ARG A 296 20.27 8.01 -18.14
CA ARG A 296 19.94 9.38 -17.68
C ARG A 296 21.10 10.35 -17.90
N THR A 297 22.33 9.85 -17.87
CA THR A 297 23.55 10.66 -18.05
C THR A 297 23.79 11.06 -19.49
N ARG A 298 23.25 10.32 -20.47
CA ARG A 298 23.48 10.50 -21.90
C ARG A 298 22.36 11.22 -22.63
N ILE A 299 21.25 11.51 -21.94
CA ILE A 299 20.06 12.12 -22.59
C ILE A 299 20.39 13.44 -23.25
N ALA A 300 21.12 14.32 -22.56
CA ALA A 300 21.48 15.63 -23.10
C ALA A 300 22.31 15.55 -24.40
N ASP A 301 23.11 14.49 -24.56
CA ASP A 301 23.96 14.28 -25.73
C ASP A 301 23.26 13.55 -26.88
N VAL A 302 22.32 12.66 -26.53
CA VAL A 302 21.64 11.76 -27.47
C VAL A 302 20.40 12.41 -28.07
N LEU A 303 19.61 13.12 -27.25
CA LEU A 303 18.34 13.70 -27.66
C LEU A 303 18.45 14.64 -28.87
N PRO A 304 19.43 15.58 -28.92
CA PRO A 304 19.56 16.48 -30.07
C PRO A 304 19.93 15.73 -31.37
N LYS A 305 20.78 14.70 -31.27
CA LYS A 305 21.17 13.87 -32.42
C LYS A 305 19.98 13.09 -32.95
N LEU A 306 19.16 12.57 -32.04
CA LEU A 306 17.97 11.82 -32.37
C LEU A 306 16.96 12.72 -33.09
N LEU A 307 16.65 13.90 -32.54
CA LEU A 307 15.76 14.89 -33.15
C LEU A 307 16.25 15.39 -34.51
N ALA A 308 17.57 15.48 -34.73
CA ALA A 308 18.14 15.89 -36.01
C ALA A 308 18.13 14.77 -37.07
N SER A 309 18.26 13.51 -36.63
CA SER A 309 18.36 12.35 -37.53
C SER A 309 17.01 11.78 -37.97
N GLN A 310 15.96 12.02 -37.19
CA GLN A 310 14.63 11.45 -37.42
C GLN A 310 13.62 12.58 -37.66
N GLN A 311 12.63 12.34 -38.53
CA GLN A 311 11.52 13.28 -38.74
C GLN A 311 10.51 13.13 -37.59
N VAL A 312 10.84 13.71 -36.44
CA VAL A 312 10.04 13.63 -35.21
C VAL A 312 8.89 14.65 -35.25
N ARG A 313 7.65 14.17 -35.11
CA ARG A 313 6.45 14.99 -34.92
C ARG A 313 6.25 15.39 -33.48
N ASP A 314 6.46 14.45 -32.56
CA ASP A 314 6.25 14.63 -31.13
C ASP A 314 7.27 13.82 -30.32
N ILE A 315 7.60 14.32 -29.13
CA ILE A 315 8.56 13.70 -28.23
C ILE A 315 8.13 13.83 -26.77
N SER A 316 8.22 12.71 -26.05
CA SER A 316 8.07 12.67 -24.59
C SER A 316 9.32 12.06 -23.96
N VAL A 317 9.83 12.69 -22.90
CA VAL A 317 10.93 12.19 -22.08
C VAL A 317 10.43 12.03 -20.66
N GLU A 318 10.24 10.79 -20.24
CA GLU A 318 9.61 10.43 -18.97
C GLU A 318 10.56 9.60 -18.11
N ASP A 319 10.39 9.68 -16.79
CA ASP A 319 11.02 8.72 -15.88
C ASP A 319 10.39 7.34 -16.02
N VAL A 320 11.11 6.30 -15.60
CA VAL A 320 10.57 4.93 -15.64
C VAL A 320 9.35 4.85 -14.70
N PRO A 321 8.22 4.28 -15.15
CA PRO A 321 7.05 4.12 -14.31
C PRO A 321 7.38 3.40 -12.99
N LEU A 322 6.80 3.87 -11.88
CA LEU A 322 7.05 3.31 -10.55
C LEU A 322 6.68 1.83 -10.48
N GLU A 323 5.65 1.41 -11.21
CA GLU A 323 5.20 0.03 -11.34
C GLU A 323 6.33 -0.88 -11.81
N GLU A 324 7.11 -0.42 -12.79
CA GLU A 324 8.21 -1.19 -13.36
C GLU A 324 9.41 -1.24 -12.42
N ILE A 325 9.72 -0.12 -11.75
CA ILE A 325 10.77 -0.05 -10.73
C ILE A 325 10.51 -1.07 -9.61
N VAL A 326 9.27 -1.07 -9.11
CA VAL A 326 8.83 -1.99 -8.05
C VAL A 326 8.76 -3.44 -8.55
N ALA A 327 8.33 -3.67 -9.78
CA ALA A 327 8.39 -5.00 -10.38
C ALA A 327 9.83 -5.52 -10.50
N GLY A 328 10.78 -4.65 -10.87
CA GLY A 328 12.21 -4.95 -10.90
C GLY A 328 12.75 -5.35 -9.52
N LEU A 329 12.34 -4.63 -8.47
CA LEU A 329 12.63 -4.96 -7.08
C LEU A 329 12.16 -6.38 -6.70
N PHE A 330 10.92 -6.74 -7.04
CA PHE A 330 10.39 -8.08 -6.76
C PHE A 330 11.12 -9.18 -7.54
N ARG A 331 11.44 -8.95 -8.83
CA ARG A 331 12.20 -9.92 -9.65
C ARG A 331 13.62 -10.12 -9.11
N GLY A 332 14.30 -9.05 -8.70
CA GLY A 332 15.63 -9.11 -8.11
C GLY A 332 15.65 -9.83 -6.75
N ALA A 333 14.57 -9.73 -5.97
CA ALA A 333 14.42 -10.49 -4.74
C ALA A 333 14.21 -11.99 -5.01
N ALA A 334 13.34 -12.33 -5.97
CA ALA A 334 13.07 -13.72 -6.34
C ALA A 334 14.34 -14.45 -6.84
N SER A 335 15.18 -13.79 -7.64
CA SER A 335 16.44 -14.38 -8.13
C SER A 335 17.48 -14.60 -7.01
N ARG A 336 17.58 -13.68 -6.04
CA ARG A 336 18.43 -13.86 -4.86
C ARG A 336 17.94 -14.99 -3.94
N GLN A 337 16.63 -15.17 -3.84
CA GLN A 337 16.04 -16.23 -3.03
C GLN A 337 16.27 -17.61 -3.65
N LEU A 338 16.06 -17.76 -4.97
CA LEU A 338 16.38 -18.98 -5.72
C LEU A 338 17.85 -19.39 -5.57
N ASN A 339 18.77 -18.43 -5.54
CA ASN A 339 20.19 -18.70 -5.32
C ASN A 339 20.47 -19.14 -3.86
N LYS A 340 19.84 -18.51 -2.86
CA LYS A 340 19.97 -18.95 -1.46
C LYS A 340 19.40 -20.35 -1.22
N ASP A 341 18.27 -20.68 -1.82
CA ASP A 341 17.63 -21.99 -1.68
C ASP A 341 18.47 -23.09 -2.37
N ARG A 342 19.12 -22.76 -3.50
CA ARG A 342 20.12 -23.65 -4.15
C ARG A 342 21.38 -23.84 -3.30
N GLU A 343 21.89 -22.80 -2.67
CA GLU A 343 23.06 -22.89 -1.79
C GLU A 343 22.76 -23.66 -0.49
N GLN A 344 21.53 -23.56 0.04
CA GLN A 344 21.10 -24.36 1.19
C GLN A 344 20.81 -25.81 0.82
N GLY A 345 20.23 -26.07 -0.35
CA GLY A 345 20.04 -27.43 -0.89
C GLY A 345 21.36 -28.14 -1.18
N ALA A 346 22.40 -27.42 -1.62
CA ALA A 346 23.73 -27.98 -1.87
C ALA A 346 24.54 -28.29 -0.60
N ARG A 347 24.11 -27.82 0.58
CA ARG A 347 24.71 -28.18 1.88
C ARG A 347 24.04 -29.36 2.58
N LEU A 348 22.99 -29.90 1.99
CA LEU A 348 22.20 -31.04 2.50
C LEU A 348 22.31 -32.30 1.63
N VAL A 349 23.27 -32.32 0.68
CA VAL A 349 23.60 -33.51 -0.14
C VAL A 349 24.98 -34.01 0.21
#